data_AF-A0A351IP74-F1
#
_entry.id   AF-A0A351IP74-F1
#
_cell.length_a   1.000
_cell.length_b   1.000
_cell.length_c   1.000
_cell.angle_alpha   90.00
_cell.angle_beta   90.00
_cell.angle_gamma   90.00
#
_symmetry.space_group_name_H-M   'P 1'
#
loop_
_entity.id
_entity.type
_entity.pdbx_description
1 polymer ?
#
loop_
_entity_poly.entity_id
_entity_poly.type
_entity_poly.pdbx_seq_one_letter_code
_entity_poly.pdbx_strand_id
1 'polypeptide(L)'
;MEIVVDAYDESERAMGWYYYLQDNLVMPFKAECIQLVSTSSLKIGEVIEVIAMDGEQNCAYEMFVKIKWKNKDMLCVPLKQLKGMNVDEKTEQALNDWIYWNSQGYSF
;
A
#
# COMPACT_ATOMS: atom_id res chain seq x y z
N MET A 1 33.79 22.72 -8.97
CA MET A 1 32.81 22.48 -10.03
C MET A 1 32.02 21.26 -9.59
N GLU A 2 31.01 21.53 -8.76
CA GLU A 2 30.06 20.55 -8.23
C GLU A 2 29.01 20.30 -9.28
N ILE A 3 28.96 19.08 -9.81
CA ILE A 3 27.83 18.59 -10.59
C ILE A 3 27.73 17.10 -10.30
N VAL A 4 27.22 16.74 -9.11
CA VAL A 4 26.57 15.44 -8.94
C VAL A 4 25.11 15.67 -9.30
N VAL A 5 24.83 15.49 -10.59
CA VAL A 5 23.46 15.28 -11.08
C VAL A 5 23.18 13.78 -10.89
N ASP A 6 21.96 13.47 -10.43
CA ASP A 6 21.33 12.14 -10.23
C ASP A 6 21.40 11.51 -8.83
N ALA A 7 20.27 11.52 -8.11
CA ALA A 7 19.50 10.30 -7.79
C ALA A 7 18.33 10.59 -6.81
N TYR A 8 17.10 10.33 -7.25
CA TYR A 8 15.88 9.98 -6.50
C TYR A 8 15.95 10.18 -4.97
N ASP A 9 15.43 11.31 -4.47
CA ASP A 9 15.28 11.48 -3.03
C ASP A 9 14.19 10.55 -2.45
N GLU A 10 14.19 10.33 -1.12
CA GLU A 10 13.23 9.43 -0.48
C GLU A 10 11.77 9.84 -0.74
N SER A 11 11.54 11.14 -0.93
CA SER A 11 10.20 11.66 -1.21
C SER A 11 9.77 11.33 -2.64
N GLU A 12 10.67 11.45 -3.62
CA GLU A 12 10.43 11.05 -5.01
C GLU A 12 10.18 9.54 -5.12
N ARG A 13 10.91 8.71 -4.35
CA ARG A 13 10.68 7.26 -4.28
C ARG A 13 9.32 6.93 -3.67
N ALA A 14 8.95 7.59 -2.57
CA ALA A 14 7.63 7.44 -1.96
C ALA A 14 6.51 7.85 -2.93
N MET A 15 6.62 9.02 -3.55
CA MET A 15 5.63 9.49 -4.52
C MET A 15 5.52 8.59 -5.75
N GLY A 16 6.66 8.07 -6.24
CA GLY A 16 6.67 7.10 -7.34
C GLY A 16 5.89 5.83 -7.02
N TRP A 17 6.11 5.27 -5.82
CA TRP A 17 5.32 4.13 -5.34
C TRP A 17 3.84 4.48 -5.17
N TYR A 18 3.55 5.66 -4.61
CA TYR A 18 2.18 6.11 -4.41
C TYR A 18 1.40 6.16 -5.73
N TYR A 19 1.94 6.82 -6.76
CA TYR A 19 1.29 6.92 -8.06
C TYR A 19 1.23 5.57 -8.78
N TYR A 20 2.29 4.76 -8.71
CA TYR A 20 2.26 3.40 -9.24
C TYR A 20 1.11 2.59 -8.64
N LEU A 21 0.98 2.57 -7.31
CA LEU A 21 -0.09 1.81 -6.65
C LEU A 21 -1.47 2.41 -6.94
N GLN A 22 -1.59 3.75 -6.93
CA GLN A 22 -2.84 4.43 -7.23
C GLN A 22 -3.37 4.11 -8.63
N ASP A 23 -2.48 4.07 -9.64
CA ASP A 23 -2.86 3.82 -11.03
C ASP A 23 -3.11 2.33 -11.31
N ASN A 24 -2.50 1.43 -10.54
CA ASN A 24 -2.53 -0.02 -10.80
C ASN A 24 -3.49 -0.81 -9.90
N LEU A 25 -3.89 -0.30 -8.74
CA LEU A 25 -4.89 -0.95 -7.89
C LEU A 25 -6.31 -0.60 -8.37
N VAL A 26 -7.03 -1.58 -8.91
CA VAL A 26 -8.41 -1.42 -9.36
C VAL A 26 -9.35 -1.55 -8.15
N MET A 27 -10.01 -0.45 -7.80
CA MET A 27 -10.88 -0.36 -6.64
C MET A 27 -12.37 -0.53 -7.01
N PRO A 28 -13.22 -1.01 -6.08
CA PRO A 28 -12.85 -1.66 -4.83
C PRO A 28 -12.43 -3.12 -5.05
N PHE A 29 -11.63 -3.67 -4.12
CA PHE A 29 -11.29 -5.09 -4.13
C PHE A 29 -11.27 -5.70 -2.72
N LYS A 30 -11.43 -7.03 -2.64
CA LYS A 30 -11.33 -7.75 -1.36
C LYS A 30 -9.88 -8.12 -1.07
N ALA A 31 -9.50 -8.03 0.20
CA ALA A 31 -8.20 -8.47 0.65
C ALA A 31 -8.27 -9.17 2.01
N GLU A 32 -7.35 -10.10 2.22
CA GLU A 32 -7.14 -10.79 3.48
C GLU A 32 -5.94 -10.17 4.22
N CYS A 33 -6.08 -9.93 5.51
CA CYS A 33 -4.95 -9.54 6.35
C CYS A 33 -4.04 -10.75 6.60
N ILE A 34 -2.78 -10.68 6.17
CA ILE A 34 -1.81 -11.78 6.24
C ILE A 34 -0.70 -11.57 7.28
N GLN A 35 -0.56 -10.36 7.82
CA GLN A 35 0.41 -10.06 8.88
C GLN A 35 -0.11 -8.95 9.81
N LEU A 36 0.35 -8.93 11.06
CA LEU A 36 -0.01 -7.89 12.02
C LEU A 36 1.00 -6.74 11.97
N VAL A 37 0.49 -5.52 12.04
CA VAL A 37 1.29 -4.29 12.20
C VAL A 37 0.70 -3.45 13.33
N SER A 38 1.55 -2.81 14.13
CA SER A 38 1.15 -2.09 15.34
C SER A 38 0.18 -0.94 15.10
N THR A 39 0.18 -0.38 13.88
CA THR A 39 -0.70 0.71 13.46
C THR A 39 -2.07 0.22 12.96
N SER A 40 -2.31 -1.08 12.88
CA SER A 40 -3.58 -1.65 12.42
C SER A 40 -4.28 -2.49 13.48
N SER A 41 -5.61 -2.42 13.48
CA SER A 41 -6.48 -3.24 14.34
C SER A 41 -7.02 -4.50 13.65
N LEU A 42 -6.54 -4.80 12.44
CA LEU A 42 -6.94 -6.01 11.71
C LEU A 42 -6.34 -7.25 12.35
N LYS A 43 -7.05 -8.38 12.24
CA LYS A 43 -6.56 -9.69 12.64
C LYS A 43 -6.11 -10.48 11.42
N ILE A 44 -5.12 -11.36 11.60
CA ILE A 44 -4.74 -12.32 10.53
C ILE A 44 -5.96 -13.14 10.13
N GLY A 45 -6.17 -13.29 8.81
CA GLY A 45 -7.32 -13.96 8.21
C GLY A 45 -8.59 -13.10 8.11
N GLU A 46 -8.59 -11.87 8.63
CA GLU A 46 -9.73 -10.95 8.49
C GLU A 46 -9.82 -10.47 7.04
N VAL A 47 -10.99 -10.68 6.42
CA VAL A 47 -11.29 -10.24 5.05
C VAL A 47 -11.98 -8.89 5.07
N ILE A 48 -11.43 -7.94 4.32
CA ILE A 48 -11.91 -6.56 4.23
C ILE A 48 -12.12 -6.14 2.77
N GLU A 49 -12.82 -5.02 2.57
CA GLU A 49 -12.94 -4.37 1.25
C GLU A 49 -12.06 -3.12 1.24
N VAL A 50 -11.07 -3.11 0.35
CA VAL A 50 -10.24 -1.94 0.05
C VAL A 50 -11.00 -1.06 -0.93
N ILE A 51 -11.10 0.23 -0.61
CA ILE A 51 -11.94 1.18 -1.37
C ILE A 51 -11.16 2.31 -2.03
N ALA A 52 -9.97 2.64 -1.53
CA ALA A 52 -9.12 3.67 -2.10
C ALA A 52 -7.71 3.60 -1.51
N MET A 53 -6.74 4.22 -2.18
CA MET A 53 -5.50 4.65 -1.55
C MET A 53 -5.81 5.72 -0.49
N ASP A 54 -5.00 5.79 0.57
CA ASP A 54 -5.02 6.95 1.47
C ASP A 54 -4.36 8.16 0.81
N GLY A 55 -4.38 9.34 1.44
CA GLY A 55 -3.79 10.55 0.86
C GLY A 55 -2.26 10.50 0.73
N GLU A 56 -1.74 11.16 -0.32
CA GLU A 56 -0.32 11.26 -0.65
C GLU A 56 0.56 11.78 0.50
N GLN A 57 0.01 12.62 1.39
CA GLN A 57 0.73 13.17 2.54
C GLN A 57 1.26 12.11 3.51
N ASN A 58 0.71 10.89 3.48
CA ASN A 58 1.12 9.79 4.34
C ASN A 58 2.13 8.84 3.67
N CYS A 59 2.34 8.96 2.36
CA CYS A 59 3.13 7.99 1.59
C CYS A 59 4.63 8.01 1.93
N ALA A 60 5.15 9.13 2.44
CA ALA A 60 6.53 9.25 2.91
C ALA A 60 6.88 8.30 4.06
N TYR A 61 5.87 7.77 4.77
CA TYR A 61 6.06 6.83 5.86
C TYR A 61 5.76 5.39 5.45
N GLU A 62 4.62 5.18 4.78
CA GLU A 62 4.09 3.86 4.41
C GLU A 62 2.95 4.02 3.39
N MET A 63 2.70 3.00 2.58
CA MET A 63 1.55 2.99 1.68
C MET A 63 0.31 2.55 2.46
N PHE A 64 -0.62 3.47 2.67
CA PHE A 64 -1.88 3.19 3.34
C PHE A 64 -3.03 3.07 2.34
N VAL A 65 -3.99 2.21 2.66
CA VAL A 65 -5.26 2.11 1.94
C VAL A 65 -6.43 2.30 2.90
N LYS A 66 -7.50 2.89 2.38
CA LYS A 66 -8.79 3.01 3.04
C LYS A 66 -9.57 1.72 2.85
N ILE A 67 -10.12 1.22 3.95
CA ILE A 67 -10.95 0.01 3.97
C ILE A 67 -12.32 0.31 4.56
N LYS A 68 -13.34 -0.42 4.08
CA LYS A 68 -14.61 -0.54 4.82
C LYS A 68 -14.41 -1.51 5.97
N TRP A 69 -14.61 -1.04 7.20
CA TRP A 69 -14.37 -1.85 8.39
C TRP A 69 -15.48 -1.70 9.42
N LYS A 70 -16.28 -2.76 9.57
CA LYS A 70 -17.41 -2.85 10.52
C LYS A 70 -18.37 -1.66 10.32
N ASN A 71 -18.77 -1.01 11.42
CA ASN A 71 -19.67 0.15 11.44
C ASN A 71 -18.91 1.48 11.43
N LYS A 72 -17.59 1.49 11.19
CA LYS A 72 -16.84 2.74 11.01
C LYS A 72 -16.93 3.15 9.55
N ASP A 73 -17.09 4.44 9.30
CA ASP A 73 -17.22 4.96 7.94
C ASP A 73 -16.00 4.58 7.08
N MET A 74 -14.77 4.75 7.60
CA MET A 74 -13.52 4.32 6.95
C MET A 74 -12.40 4.10 7.97
N LEU A 75 -11.51 3.13 7.73
CA LEU A 75 -10.24 2.95 8.47
C LEU A 75 -9.07 2.94 7.47
N CYS A 76 -7.96 3.58 7.80
CA CYS A 76 -6.72 3.48 7.03
C CYS A 76 -5.82 2.40 7.61
N VAL A 77 -5.25 1.57 6.76
CA VAL A 77 -4.37 0.47 7.18
C VAL A 77 -3.19 0.32 6.22
N PRO A 78 -2.00 -0.13 6.68
CA PRO A 78 -0.87 -0.36 5.78
C PRO A 78 -1.21 -1.39 4.70
N LEU A 79 -0.83 -1.12 3.46
CA LEU A 79 -1.08 -2.01 2.32
C LEU A 79 -0.26 -3.31 2.45
N LYS A 80 0.95 -3.22 3.01
CA LYS A 80 1.86 -4.36 3.12
C LYS A 80 1.28 -5.55 3.88
N GLN A 81 0.30 -5.33 4.76
CA GLN A 81 -0.33 -6.42 5.52
C GLN A 81 -1.48 -7.12 4.79
N LEU A 82 -1.81 -6.70 3.57
CA LEU A 82 -2.95 -7.21 2.83
C LEU A 82 -2.50 -8.10 1.66
N LYS A 83 -3.29 -9.15 1.40
CA LYS A 83 -3.21 -9.97 0.20
C LYS A 83 -4.52 -9.85 -0.57
N GLY A 84 -4.45 -9.48 -1.85
CA GLY A 84 -5.62 -9.40 -2.72
C GLY A 84 -6.32 -10.75 -2.88
N MET A 85 -7.65 -10.74 -2.94
CA MET A 85 -8.49 -11.92 -3.16
C MET A 85 -9.26 -11.79 -4.47
N ASN A 86 -9.01 -12.70 -5.42
CA ASN A 86 -9.67 -12.73 -6.73
C ASN A 86 -9.64 -11.36 -7.44
N VAL A 87 -8.51 -10.68 -7.36
CA VAL A 87 -8.29 -9.39 -8.02
C VAL A 87 -7.87 -9.60 -9.48
N ASP A 88 -7.95 -8.56 -10.28
CA ASP A 88 -7.41 -8.60 -11.65
C ASP A 88 -5.88 -8.66 -11.65
N GLU A 89 -5.29 -9.05 -12.79
CA GLU A 89 -3.85 -9.23 -12.96
C GLU A 89 -3.04 -7.96 -12.63
N LYS A 90 -3.58 -6.77 -12.96
CA LYS A 90 -2.89 -5.49 -12.72
C LYS A 90 -2.82 -5.20 -11.22
N THR A 91 -3.93 -5.39 -10.52
CA THR A 91 -4.01 -5.25 -9.06
C THR A 91 -3.13 -6.30 -8.36
N GLU A 92 -3.15 -7.55 -8.81
CA GLU A 92 -2.32 -8.62 -8.24
C GLU A 92 -0.83 -8.31 -8.39
N GLN A 93 -0.41 -7.85 -9.57
CA GLN A 93 0.98 -7.47 -9.82
C GLN A 93 1.42 -6.32 -8.91
N ALA A 94 0.63 -5.25 -8.82
CA ALA A 94 0.96 -4.08 -8.00
C ALA A 94 1.11 -4.44 -6.50
N LEU A 95 0.24 -5.31 -5.99
CA LEU A 95 0.33 -5.81 -4.61
C LEU A 95 1.60 -6.66 -4.40
N ASN A 96 1.91 -7.54 -5.34
CA ASN A 96 3.10 -8.38 -5.26
C ASN A 96 4.40 -7.58 -5.33
N ASP A 97 4.47 -6.56 -6.19
CA ASP A 97 5.62 -5.66 -6.29
C ASP A 97 5.84 -4.91 -4.98
N TRP A 98 4.75 -4.42 -4.36
CA TRP A 98 4.83 -3.75 -3.07
C TRP A 98 5.28 -4.67 -1.93
N ILE A 99 4.73 -5.88 -1.87
CA ILE A 99 5.13 -6.89 -0.88
C ILE A 99 6.60 -7.26 -1.08
N TYR A 100 7.04 -7.45 -2.33
CA TYR A 100 8.44 -7.74 -2.65
C TYR A 100 9.36 -6.63 -2.18
N TRP A 101 9.07 -5.36 -2.51
CA TRP A 101 9.83 -4.19 -2.05
C TRP A 101 10.01 -4.17 -0.53
N ASN A 102 8.91 -4.36 0.22
CA ASN A 102 8.94 -4.41 1.68
C ASN A 102 9.73 -5.62 2.22
N SER A 103 9.66 -6.77 1.57
CA SER A 103 10.37 -7.99 1.99
C SER A 103 11.89 -7.86 1.88
N GLN A 104 12.38 -7.03 0.95
CA GLN A 104 13.81 -6.74 0.81
C GLN A 104 14.32 -5.74 1.86
N GLY A 105 13.42 -5.17 2.68
CA GLY A 105 13.78 -4.16 3.68
C GLY A 105 14.11 -2.80 3.07
N TYR A 106 13.65 -2.51 1.85
CA TYR A 106 13.84 -1.21 1.23
C TYR A 106 12.96 -0.16 1.91
N SER A 107 13.60 0.91 2.39
CA SER A 107 12.92 2.15 2.72
C SER A 107 12.71 2.98 1.46
N PHE A 108 11.90 4.04 1.56
CA PHE A 108 11.98 5.11 0.59
C PHE A 108 13.36 5.76 0.60
#